data_AF-A0A2E5ZS33-F1
#
_entry.id   AF-A0A2E5ZS33-F1
#
_cell.length_a   1.000
_cell.length_b   1.000
_cell.length_c   1.000
_cell.angle_alpha   90.00
_cell.angle_beta   90.00
_cell.angle_gamma   90.00
#
_symmetry.space_group_name_H-M   'P 1'
#
loop_
_entity.id
_entity.type
_entity.pdbx_description
1 polymer ?
#
loop_
_entity_poly.entity_id
_entity_poly.type
_entity_poly.pdbx_seq_one_letter_code
_entity_poly.pdbx_strand_id
1 'polypeptide(L)'
;MEKLKKISQEKFDSLKKDEKDLLIVYYKTYEKENKLTKSINKSKKKIKKVKERLNNVQIKKKEILEKIKSINKSLFTTSTIVCDKRWNSYICIFKNSDSQKSLYLGSHVNIIKALKPFYSKEEFKDSKEFIKKELKKIISTVQDKLIKHNDKNEITFKKNKLKNIVELYAESGKWDYWSIEN
;
A
#
# COMPACT_ATOMS: atom_id res chain seq x y z
N MET A 1 39.35 20.67 -20.43
CA MET A 1 40.77 20.36 -20.72
C MET A 1 40.96 20.40 -22.21
N GLU A 2 41.88 21.24 -22.68
CA GLU A 2 42.26 21.27 -24.09
C GLU A 2 42.88 19.94 -24.51
N LYS A 3 42.55 19.48 -25.72
CA LYS A 3 43.15 18.26 -26.29
C LYS A 3 44.56 18.60 -26.75
N LEU A 4 45.53 17.79 -26.34
CA LEU A 4 46.85 17.79 -26.96
C LEU A 4 46.71 17.48 -28.44
N LYS A 5 47.16 18.41 -29.30
CA LYS A 5 47.20 18.20 -30.76
C LYS A 5 48.14 17.03 -31.06
N LYS A 6 47.79 16.22 -32.07
CA LYS A 6 48.70 15.17 -32.55
C LYS A 6 50.00 15.83 -33.01
N ILE A 7 51.12 15.38 -32.45
CA ILE A 7 52.45 15.86 -32.79
C ILE A 7 52.90 15.12 -34.06
N SER A 8 53.66 15.78 -34.95
CA SER A 8 54.25 15.12 -36.12
C SER A 8 55.33 14.13 -35.70
N GLN A 9 55.59 13.13 -36.54
CA GLN A 9 56.58 12.08 -36.26
C GLN A 9 57.99 12.66 -36.04
N GLU A 10 58.40 13.62 -36.86
CA GLU A 10 59.69 14.32 -36.73
C GLU A 10 59.86 15.01 -35.36
N LYS A 11 58.79 15.64 -34.86
CA LYS A 11 58.79 16.29 -33.54
C LYS A 11 58.74 15.29 -32.41
N PHE A 12 58.09 14.15 -32.61
CA PHE A 12 58.10 13.06 -31.64
C PHE A 12 59.51 12.47 -31.52
N ASP A 13 60.18 12.26 -32.64
CA ASP A 13 61.52 11.66 -32.69
C ASP A 13 62.60 12.57 -32.09
N SER A 14 62.42 13.89 -32.13
CA SER A 14 63.31 14.86 -31.47
C SER A 14 63.22 14.91 -29.93
N LEU A 15 62.24 14.24 -29.31
CA LEU A 15 62.06 14.25 -27.86
C LEU A 15 63.03 13.32 -27.12
N LYS A 16 63.31 13.64 -25.86
CA LYS A 16 64.05 12.75 -24.96
C LYS A 16 63.23 11.51 -24.65
N LYS A 17 63.90 10.43 -24.27
CA LYS A 17 63.28 9.11 -24.00
C LYS A 17 62.12 9.21 -22.98
N ASP A 18 62.36 9.90 -21.88
CA ASP A 18 61.36 10.06 -20.81
C ASP A 18 60.12 10.83 -21.27
N GLU A 19 60.31 11.83 -22.14
CA GLU A 19 59.23 12.63 -22.75
C GLU A 19 58.40 11.80 -23.75
N LYS A 20 59.06 10.93 -24.53
CA LYS A 20 58.39 9.98 -25.44
C LYS A 20 57.53 8.99 -24.65
N ASP A 21 58.07 8.43 -23.57
CA ASP A 21 57.37 7.46 -22.74
C ASP A 21 56.11 8.08 -22.09
N LEU A 22 56.20 9.32 -21.60
CA LEU A 22 55.06 10.07 -21.07
C LEU A 22 53.97 10.29 -22.13
N LEU A 23 54.33 10.66 -23.36
CA LEU A 23 53.39 10.86 -24.46
C LEU A 23 52.69 9.56 -24.86
N ILE A 24 53.41 8.45 -24.90
CA ILE A 24 52.84 7.12 -25.19
C ILE A 24 51.83 6.74 -24.10
N VAL A 25 52.18 6.93 -22.84
CA VAL A 25 51.27 6.66 -21.70
C VAL A 25 50.03 7.56 -21.77
N TYR A 26 50.20 8.85 -22.08
CA TYR A 26 49.09 9.79 -22.26
C TYR A 26 48.13 9.31 -23.35
N TYR A 27 48.63 9.01 -24.56
CA TYR A 27 47.76 8.58 -25.67
C TYR A 27 47.04 7.27 -25.37
N LYS A 28 47.72 6.28 -24.77
CA LYS A 28 47.08 5.02 -24.34
C LYS A 28 45.99 5.26 -23.30
N THR A 29 46.25 6.13 -22.33
CA THR A 29 45.30 6.46 -21.26
C THR A 29 44.09 7.19 -21.82
N TYR A 30 44.32 8.17 -22.70
CA TYR A 30 43.27 8.93 -23.38
C TYR A 30 42.36 8.05 -24.25
N GLU A 31 42.93 7.07 -24.96
CA GLU A 31 42.14 6.13 -25.74
C GLU A 31 41.26 5.24 -24.85
N LYS A 32 41.81 4.74 -23.74
CA LYS A 32 41.05 3.97 -22.74
C LYS A 32 39.92 4.79 -22.13
N GLU A 33 40.19 6.03 -21.73
CA GLU A 33 39.20 6.97 -21.20
C GLU A 33 38.04 7.19 -22.18
N ASN A 34 38.35 7.41 -23.46
CA ASN A 34 37.33 7.57 -24.50
C ASN A 34 36.48 6.33 -24.69
N LYS A 35 37.08 5.13 -24.66
CA LYS A 35 36.34 3.85 -24.74
C LYS A 35 35.39 3.69 -23.54
N LEU A 36 35.86 3.98 -22.33
CA LEU A 36 35.06 3.92 -21.11
C LEU A 36 33.91 4.94 -21.14
N THR A 37 34.18 6.18 -21.55
CA THR A 37 33.17 7.25 -21.66
C THR A 37 32.06 6.86 -22.64
N LYS A 38 32.41 6.28 -23.79
CA LYS A 38 31.43 5.73 -24.75
C LYS A 38 30.59 4.61 -24.14
N SER A 39 31.20 3.72 -23.36
CA SER A 39 30.50 2.63 -22.65
C SER A 39 29.51 3.18 -21.62
N ILE A 40 29.93 4.15 -20.78
CA ILE A 40 29.08 4.83 -19.81
C ILE A 40 27.88 5.47 -20.51
N ASN A 41 28.10 6.18 -21.63
CA ASN A 41 27.02 6.82 -22.38
C ASN A 41 26.02 5.80 -22.95
N LYS A 42 26.49 4.64 -23.44
CA LYS A 42 25.60 3.55 -23.87
C LYS A 42 24.77 3.00 -22.71
N SER A 43 25.39 2.76 -21.55
CA SER A 43 24.70 2.28 -20.35
C SER A 43 23.67 3.28 -19.83
N LYS A 44 24.00 4.58 -19.79
CA LYS A 44 23.05 5.65 -19.43
C LYS A 44 21.82 5.66 -20.33
N LYS A 45 21.99 5.50 -21.65
CA LYS A 45 20.86 5.37 -22.60
C LYS A 45 19.98 4.15 -22.30
N LYS A 46 20.59 2.99 -21.98
CA LYS A 46 19.84 1.78 -21.60
C LYS A 46 19.06 1.99 -20.30
N ILE A 47 19.69 2.58 -19.27
CA ILE A 47 19.05 2.90 -17.99
C ILE A 47 17.84 3.83 -18.19
N LYS A 48 17.99 4.87 -19.03
CA LYS A 48 16.87 5.78 -19.35
C LYS A 48 15.67 5.02 -19.93
N LYS A 49 15.90 4.14 -20.91
CA LYS A 49 14.84 3.31 -21.51
C LYS A 49 14.16 2.39 -20.49
N VAL A 50 14.93 1.80 -19.58
CA VAL A 50 14.37 0.93 -18.52
C VAL A 50 13.52 1.76 -17.55
N LYS A 51 13.98 2.95 -17.13
CA LYS A 51 13.20 3.85 -16.28
C LYS A 51 11.88 4.29 -16.92
N GLU A 52 11.89 4.64 -18.20
CA GLU A 52 10.68 4.99 -18.95
C GLU A 52 9.70 3.81 -19.00
N ARG A 53 10.18 2.60 -19.29
CA ARG A 53 9.34 1.39 -19.27
C ARG A 53 8.75 1.12 -17.89
N LEU A 54 9.54 1.26 -16.83
CA LEU A 54 9.08 1.09 -15.45
C LEU A 54 7.97 2.10 -15.11
N ASN A 55 8.16 3.36 -15.47
CA ASN A 55 7.16 4.40 -15.23
C ASN A 55 5.85 4.09 -15.96
N ASN A 56 5.91 3.66 -17.22
CA ASN A 56 4.73 3.27 -17.99
C ASN A 56 3.99 2.10 -17.35
N VAL A 57 4.70 1.11 -16.82
CA VAL A 57 4.10 -0.02 -16.07
C VAL A 57 3.45 0.47 -14.79
N GLN A 58 4.08 1.38 -14.04
CA GLN A 58 3.52 1.94 -12.81
C GLN A 58 2.26 2.76 -13.06
N ILE A 59 2.20 3.53 -14.15
CA ILE A 59 1.00 4.29 -14.57
C ILE A 59 -0.13 3.31 -14.90
N LYS A 60 0.12 2.33 -15.76
CA LYS A 60 -0.88 1.29 -16.10
C LYS A 60 -1.37 0.53 -14.86
N LYS A 61 -0.48 0.19 -13.93
CA LYS A 61 -0.86 -0.45 -12.66
C LYS A 61 -1.82 0.41 -11.86
N LYS A 62 -1.57 1.73 -11.76
CA LYS A 62 -2.49 2.66 -11.06
C LYS A 62 -3.85 2.73 -11.74
N GLU A 63 -3.89 2.84 -13.07
CA GLU A 63 -5.15 2.87 -13.84
C GLU A 63 -5.97 1.59 -13.64
N ILE A 64 -5.32 0.42 -13.71
CA ILE A 64 -5.97 -0.87 -13.46
C ILE A 64 -6.49 -0.94 -12.01
N LEU A 65 -5.70 -0.49 -11.04
CA LEU A 65 -6.09 -0.49 -9.63
C LEU A 65 -7.36 0.34 -9.39
N GLU A 66 -7.46 1.53 -10.00
CA GLU A 66 -8.65 2.37 -9.89
C GLU A 66 -9.88 1.71 -10.54
N LYS A 67 -9.72 1.04 -11.68
CA LYS A 67 -10.80 0.26 -12.30
C LYS A 67 -11.24 -0.90 -11.40
N ILE A 68 -10.31 -1.64 -10.81
CA ILE A 68 -10.60 -2.72 -9.86
C ILE A 68 -11.34 -2.18 -8.62
N LYS A 69 -10.92 -1.04 -8.07
CA LYS A 69 -11.61 -0.41 -6.94
C LYS A 69 -13.06 -0.05 -7.31
N SER A 70 -13.28 0.48 -8.51
CA SER A 70 -14.62 0.80 -9.00
C SER A 70 -15.50 -0.45 -9.09
N ILE A 71 -14.97 -1.53 -9.71
CA ILE A 71 -15.66 -2.83 -9.81
C ILE A 71 -15.96 -3.40 -8.43
N ASN A 72 -14.99 -3.38 -7.51
CA ASN A 72 -15.21 -3.86 -6.14
C ASN A 72 -16.29 -3.06 -5.42
N LYS A 73 -16.37 -1.75 -5.65
CA LYS A 73 -17.39 -0.89 -5.04
C LYS A 73 -18.79 -1.16 -5.62
N SER A 74 -18.90 -1.59 -6.88
CA SER A 74 -20.18 -2.00 -7.46
C SER A 74 -20.60 -3.42 -7.05
N LEU A 75 -19.65 -4.32 -6.89
CA LEU A 75 -19.91 -5.72 -6.52
C LEU A 75 -20.10 -5.94 -5.03
N PHE A 76 -19.41 -5.17 -4.18
CA PHE A 76 -19.34 -5.43 -2.75
C PHE A 76 -19.65 -4.18 -1.93
N THR A 77 -20.37 -4.40 -0.83
CA THR A 77 -20.50 -3.40 0.22
C THR A 77 -19.28 -3.42 1.12
N THR A 78 -18.62 -2.28 1.23
CA THR A 78 -17.52 -2.06 2.18
C THR A 78 -18.05 -1.61 3.54
N SER A 79 -17.49 -2.15 4.62
CA SER A 79 -17.77 -1.72 5.99
C SER A 79 -16.54 -1.07 6.62
N THR A 80 -16.74 0.10 7.23
CA THR A 80 -15.68 0.87 7.90
C THR A 80 -16.13 1.25 9.29
N ILE A 81 -15.29 0.99 10.29
CA ILE A 81 -15.55 1.37 11.68
C ILE A 81 -14.84 2.69 12.00
N VAL A 82 -15.61 3.66 12.48
CA VAL A 82 -15.09 4.93 12.98
C VAL A 82 -15.46 5.12 14.44
N CYS A 83 -14.60 5.85 15.17
CA CYS A 83 -14.87 6.25 16.54
C CYS A 83 -15.09 7.77 16.57
N ASP A 84 -16.29 8.20 16.92
CA ASP A 84 -16.58 9.60 17.20
C ASP A 84 -15.90 9.98 18.53
N LYS A 85 -14.97 10.93 18.48
CA LYS A 85 -14.21 11.39 19.65
C LYS A 85 -15.08 12.18 20.63
N ARG A 86 -16.09 12.91 20.16
CA ARG A 86 -16.93 13.79 21.00
C ARG A 86 -17.80 12.97 21.93
N TRP A 87 -18.38 11.89 21.40
CA TRP A 87 -19.30 11.01 22.13
C TRP A 87 -18.65 9.71 22.60
N ASN A 88 -17.36 9.53 22.31
CA ASN A 88 -16.61 8.29 22.54
C ASN A 88 -17.40 7.05 22.11
N SER A 89 -17.92 7.08 20.88
CA SER A 89 -18.85 6.08 20.36
C SER A 89 -18.45 5.57 18.99
N TYR A 90 -18.91 4.38 18.65
CA TYR A 90 -18.52 3.68 17.43
C TYR A 90 -19.65 3.67 16.42
N ILE A 91 -19.30 3.91 15.16
CA ILE A 91 -20.23 3.92 14.03
C ILE A 91 -19.64 3.02 12.95
N CYS A 92 -20.45 2.13 12.39
CA CYS A 92 -20.11 1.41 11.18
C CYS A 92 -20.72 2.11 9.96
N ILE A 93 -19.90 2.40 8.97
CA ILE A 93 -20.33 2.97 7.70
C ILE A 93 -20.28 1.86 6.65
N PHE A 94 -21.44 1.55 6.07
CA PHE A 94 -21.59 0.67 4.92
C PHE A 94 -21.66 1.50 3.66
N LYS A 95 -20.87 1.14 2.65
CA LYS A 95 -20.79 1.88 1.39
C LYS A 95 -20.62 0.95 0.20
N ASN A 96 -21.43 1.16 -0.82
CA ASN A 96 -21.29 0.59 -2.16
C ASN A 96 -21.33 1.70 -3.22
N SER A 97 -21.44 1.36 -4.50
CA SER A 97 -21.49 2.32 -5.62
C SER A 97 -22.60 3.34 -5.45
N ASP A 98 -23.77 2.87 -5.00
CA ASP A 98 -25.04 3.59 -5.13
C ASP A 98 -25.49 4.26 -3.83
N SER A 99 -24.99 3.79 -2.68
CA SER A 99 -25.47 4.27 -1.38
C SER A 99 -24.42 4.20 -0.27
N GLN A 100 -24.66 5.02 0.75
CA GLN A 100 -23.92 5.00 2.00
C GLN A 100 -24.91 5.04 3.16
N LYS A 101 -24.77 4.12 4.12
CA LYS A 101 -25.56 4.09 5.34
C LYS A 101 -24.66 3.93 6.55
N SER A 102 -24.91 4.71 7.59
CA SER A 102 -24.24 4.59 8.86
C SER A 102 -25.13 3.83 9.86
N LEU A 103 -24.48 3.03 10.70
CA LEU A 103 -25.07 2.29 11.78
C LEU A 103 -24.36 2.67 13.08
N TYR A 104 -25.09 3.26 14.01
CA TYR A 104 -24.58 3.50 15.35
C TYR A 104 -24.42 2.17 16.10
N LEU A 105 -23.21 1.87 16.57
CA LEU A 105 -22.92 0.63 17.27
C LEU A 105 -23.04 0.79 18.78
N GLY A 106 -22.66 1.94 19.35
CA GLY A 106 -22.73 2.17 20.79
C GLY A 106 -21.58 3.01 21.34
N SER A 107 -21.70 3.41 22.61
CA SER A 107 -20.61 4.03 23.36
C SER A 107 -19.50 3.03 23.65
N HIS A 108 -18.27 3.52 23.87
CA HIS A 108 -17.12 2.68 24.18
C HIS A 108 -17.35 1.71 25.35
N VAL A 109 -18.00 2.19 26.41
CA VAL A 109 -18.35 1.36 27.59
C VAL A 109 -19.30 0.23 27.21
N ASN A 110 -20.33 0.52 26.42
CA ASN A 110 -21.30 -0.48 25.98
C ASN A 110 -20.67 -1.51 25.03
N ILE A 111 -19.78 -1.06 24.15
CA ILE A 111 -19.03 -1.94 23.26
C ILE A 111 -18.13 -2.90 24.06
N ILE A 112 -17.34 -2.40 25.00
CA ILE A 112 -16.49 -3.25 25.85
C ILE A 112 -17.35 -4.28 26.59
N LYS A 113 -18.47 -3.85 27.18
CA LYS A 113 -19.39 -4.76 27.88
C LYS A 113 -19.93 -5.86 26.98
N ALA A 114 -20.28 -5.51 25.73
CA ALA A 114 -20.80 -6.45 24.75
C ALA A 114 -19.74 -7.42 24.21
N LEU A 115 -18.47 -6.98 24.14
CA LEU A 115 -17.35 -7.78 23.64
C LEU A 115 -16.64 -8.60 24.71
N LYS A 116 -16.84 -8.28 26.00
CA LYS A 116 -16.25 -9.00 27.14
C LYS A 116 -16.38 -10.54 27.09
N PRO A 117 -17.45 -11.14 26.57
CA PRO A 117 -17.52 -12.61 26.44
C PRO A 117 -16.47 -13.23 25.50
N PHE A 118 -15.85 -12.44 24.62
CA PHE A 118 -14.92 -12.93 23.59
C PHE A 118 -13.45 -12.58 23.86
N TYR A 119 -13.17 -11.67 24.79
CA TYR A 119 -11.83 -11.10 25.00
C TYR A 119 -11.53 -10.92 26.49
N SER A 120 -10.28 -11.07 26.90
CA SER A 120 -9.87 -10.81 28.28
C SER A 120 -9.81 -9.32 28.59
N LYS A 121 -9.87 -8.95 29.87
CA LYS A 121 -9.79 -7.55 30.31
C LYS A 121 -8.48 -6.87 29.89
N GLU A 122 -7.41 -7.63 29.71
CA GLU A 122 -6.07 -7.13 29.43
C GLU A 122 -5.90 -6.74 27.95
N GLU A 123 -6.60 -7.42 27.04
CA GLU A 123 -6.58 -7.13 25.59
C GLU A 123 -7.19 -5.76 25.25
N PHE A 124 -8.00 -5.20 26.15
CA PHE A 124 -8.59 -3.88 25.97
C PHE A 124 -7.67 -2.71 26.38
N LYS A 125 -6.41 -2.96 26.81
CA LYS A 125 -5.49 -1.89 27.26
C LYS A 125 -5.04 -0.93 26.14
N ASP A 126 -5.06 -1.33 24.86
CA ASP A 126 -4.86 -0.45 23.69
C ASP A 126 -6.19 -0.12 22.97
N SER A 127 -7.11 0.41 23.77
CA SER A 127 -8.55 0.17 23.63
C SER A 127 -9.19 0.58 22.31
N LYS A 128 -8.86 1.73 21.71
CA LYS A 128 -9.70 2.23 20.60
C LYS A 128 -9.40 1.56 19.28
N GLU A 129 -8.13 1.39 18.94
CA GLU A 129 -7.75 0.82 17.65
C GLU A 129 -7.99 -0.68 17.62
N PHE A 130 -7.71 -1.38 18.74
CA PHE A 130 -8.11 -2.76 18.94
C PHE A 130 -9.62 -2.94 18.78
N ILE A 131 -10.44 -2.16 19.50
CA ILE A 131 -11.90 -2.24 19.41
C ILE A 131 -12.39 -1.98 17.98
N LYS A 132 -11.80 -1.02 17.24
CA LYS A 132 -12.19 -0.80 15.83
C LYS A 132 -11.90 -2.03 14.98
N LYS A 133 -10.74 -2.66 15.16
CA LYS A 133 -10.33 -3.85 14.42
C LYS A 133 -11.28 -5.02 14.71
N GLU A 134 -11.60 -5.24 15.98
CA GLU A 134 -12.51 -6.32 16.38
C GLU A 134 -13.95 -6.07 15.94
N LEU A 135 -14.46 -4.85 16.09
CA LEU A 135 -15.76 -4.48 15.53
C LEU A 135 -15.80 -4.68 14.01
N LYS A 136 -14.70 -4.39 13.30
CA LYS A 136 -14.62 -4.62 11.85
C LYS A 136 -14.68 -6.11 11.52
N LYS A 137 -13.96 -6.96 12.27
CA LYS A 137 -14.01 -8.43 12.13
C LYS A 137 -15.43 -8.95 12.34
N ILE A 138 -16.08 -8.51 13.43
CA ILE A 138 -17.45 -8.88 13.79
C ILE A 138 -18.42 -8.49 12.67
N ILE A 139 -18.44 -7.20 12.30
CA ILE A 139 -19.35 -6.69 11.27
C ILE A 139 -19.13 -7.39 9.94
N SER A 140 -17.87 -7.58 9.50
CA SER A 140 -17.58 -8.26 8.24
C SER A 140 -18.07 -9.71 8.23
N THR A 141 -18.05 -10.37 9.39
CA THR A 141 -18.50 -11.76 9.54
C THR A 141 -20.00 -11.91 9.37
N VAL A 142 -20.78 -10.94 9.86
CA VAL A 142 -22.25 -11.01 9.88
C VAL A 142 -22.92 -10.08 8.87
N GLN A 143 -22.14 -9.43 7.99
CA GLN A 143 -22.60 -8.34 7.13
C GLN A 143 -23.84 -8.71 6.28
N ASP A 144 -23.83 -9.88 5.67
CA ASP A 144 -24.91 -10.46 4.86
C ASP A 144 -26.25 -10.61 5.63
N LYS A 145 -26.16 -10.83 6.94
CA LYS A 145 -27.29 -10.90 7.86
C LYS A 145 -27.71 -9.52 8.37
N LEU A 146 -26.84 -8.51 8.32
CA LEU A 146 -27.12 -7.14 8.78
C LEU A 146 -27.76 -6.27 7.70
N ILE A 147 -27.34 -6.40 6.44
CA ILE A 147 -27.78 -5.55 5.33
C ILE A 147 -28.51 -6.34 4.25
N LYS A 148 -29.37 -5.67 3.49
CA LYS A 148 -29.88 -6.10 2.17
C LYS A 148 -29.77 -4.94 1.19
N HIS A 149 -29.82 -5.29 -0.09
CA HIS A 149 -29.88 -4.36 -1.20
C HIS A 149 -31.32 -4.30 -1.72
N ASN A 150 -31.82 -3.11 -2.04
CA ASN A 150 -33.08 -2.96 -2.77
C ASN A 150 -32.84 -3.09 -4.30
N ASP A 151 -33.89 -2.91 -5.10
CA ASP A 151 -33.82 -3.04 -6.56
C ASP A 151 -32.88 -1.99 -7.22
N LYS A 152 -32.59 -0.90 -6.50
CA LYS A 152 -31.62 0.15 -6.91
C LYS A 152 -30.23 -0.10 -6.32
N ASN A 153 -29.98 -1.30 -5.79
CA ASN A 153 -28.75 -1.68 -5.08
C ASN A 153 -28.46 -0.84 -3.81
N GLU A 154 -29.41 -0.04 -3.31
CA GLU A 154 -29.20 0.76 -2.11
C GLU A 154 -29.22 -0.09 -0.84
N ILE A 155 -28.33 0.24 0.10
CA ILE A 155 -28.17 -0.47 1.36
C ILE A 155 -29.35 -0.17 2.29
N THR A 156 -29.96 -1.22 2.82
CA THR A 156 -30.97 -1.16 3.88
C THR A 156 -30.63 -2.14 5.01
N PHE A 157 -31.01 -1.81 6.25
CA PHE A 157 -30.70 -2.62 7.43
C PHE A 157 -31.80 -3.65 7.70
N LYS A 158 -31.41 -4.92 7.90
CA LYS A 158 -32.27 -5.99 8.44
C LYS A 158 -32.25 -5.97 9.97
N LYS A 159 -31.05 -5.89 10.56
CA LYS A 159 -30.82 -5.81 12.01
C LYS A 159 -29.86 -4.65 12.29
N ASN A 160 -30.21 -3.80 13.26
CA ASN A 160 -29.49 -2.55 13.54
C ASN A 160 -29.11 -2.36 15.02
N LYS A 161 -29.46 -3.30 15.90
CA LYS A 161 -29.10 -3.23 17.32
C LYS A 161 -27.80 -3.99 17.58
N LEU A 162 -26.90 -3.41 18.37
CA LEU A 162 -25.63 -4.03 18.78
C LEU A 162 -25.82 -5.44 19.33
N LYS A 163 -26.84 -5.64 20.18
CA LYS A 163 -27.17 -6.95 20.75
C LYS A 163 -27.33 -8.03 19.68
N ASN A 164 -28.14 -7.73 18.66
CA ASN A 164 -28.38 -8.65 17.55
C ASN A 164 -27.11 -8.93 16.73
N ILE A 165 -26.23 -7.94 16.57
CA ILE A 165 -24.96 -8.09 15.86
C ILE A 165 -24.05 -9.07 16.61
N VAL A 166 -23.97 -8.91 17.93
CA VAL A 166 -23.14 -9.76 18.79
C VAL A 166 -23.69 -11.18 18.88
N GLU A 167 -25.01 -11.34 18.97
CA GLU A 167 -25.68 -12.66 18.91
C GLU A 167 -25.36 -13.37 17.60
N LEU A 168 -25.53 -12.69 16.45
CA LEU A 168 -25.19 -13.25 15.13
C LEU A 168 -23.72 -13.63 15.01
N TYR A 169 -22.83 -12.90 15.68
CA TYR A 169 -21.40 -13.20 15.68
C TYR A 169 -21.08 -14.41 16.55
N ALA A 170 -21.70 -14.54 17.73
CA ALA A 170 -21.59 -15.72 18.56
C ALA A 170 -22.09 -16.97 17.82
N GLU A 171 -23.24 -16.89 17.16
CA GLU A 171 -23.82 -17.94 16.32
C GLU A 171 -22.93 -18.32 15.12
N SER A 172 -22.07 -17.41 14.66
CA SER A 172 -21.21 -17.68 13.51
C SER A 172 -20.09 -18.69 13.80
N GLY A 173 -19.73 -18.88 15.07
CA GLY A 173 -18.61 -19.74 15.48
C GLY A 173 -17.23 -19.24 15.02
N LYS A 174 -17.11 -18.07 14.38
CA LYS A 174 -15.84 -17.49 13.88
C LYS A 174 -15.13 -16.60 14.90
N TRP A 175 -15.47 -16.78 16.16
CA TRP A 175 -14.83 -16.10 17.27
C TRP A 175 -13.72 -17.00 17.82
N ASP A 176 -12.63 -16.38 18.23
CA ASP A 176 -11.48 -17.12 18.72
C ASP A 176 -11.77 -17.45 20.20
N TYR A 177 -12.04 -18.71 20.51
CA TYR A 177 -12.18 -19.16 21.89
C TYR A 177 -10.85 -18.89 22.61
N TRP A 178 -10.94 -18.35 23.84
CA TRP A 178 -9.91 -18.63 24.82
C TRP A 178 -9.92 -20.14 25.05
N SER A 179 -8.86 -20.83 24.62
CA SER A 179 -8.45 -22.03 25.33
C SER A 179 -8.28 -21.61 26.77
N ILE A 180 -9.17 -22.08 27.65
CA ILE A 180 -8.85 -22.16 29.06
C ILE A 180 -7.64 -23.10 29.08
N GLU A 181 -6.44 -22.54 29.21
CA GLU A 181 -5.29 -23.32 29.64
C GLU A 181 -5.71 -23.89 31.00
N ASN A 182 -5.97 -25.20 31.02
CA ASN A 182 -6.12 -25.99 32.24
C ASN A 182 -4.76 -26.12 32.92
#